data_AF-E0S575-F1
#
_entry.id   AF-E0S575-F1
#
_cell.length_a   1.000
_cell.length_b   1.000
_cell.length_c   1.000
_cell.angle_alpha   90.00
_cell.angle_beta   90.00
_cell.angle_gamma   90.00
#
_symmetry.space_group_name_H-M   'P 1'
#
loop_
_entity.id
_entity.type
_entity.pdbx_description
1 polymer ?
#
loop_
_entity_poly.entity_id
_entity_poly.type
_entity_poly.pdbx_seq_one_letter_code
_entity_poly.pdbx_strand_id
1 'polypeptide(L)'
;MNPNEVTAARIKLLRSGLGLNQQEFANQFSEFINRTETLSMMTISNWETGRKLPPTDTIIWMCKFFNVSADYLLGLSSENAPSGASKSKKKVTSIDEQIEIPFNKLQDYDGKPVFITGPNGSLKPQWAILDYSKKTLICHDMKLALSPKLKYSTITPPELITIQSLAHHYLGLEDVRKMKDVFVESISPDPFLRGQVSGWYHHTPDKTCLVNEKGMTLSYEGLDVAYRVVDTKKSSKK
;
A
#
# COMPACT_ATOMS: atom_id res chain seq x y z
N MET A 1 8.55 10.81 -31.92
CA MET A 1 7.23 11.40 -31.61
C MET A 1 7.38 12.19 -30.33
N ASN A 2 6.90 13.43 -30.29
CA ASN A 2 6.95 14.20 -29.04
C ASN A 2 5.96 13.58 -28.04
N PRO A 3 6.31 13.42 -26.74
CA PRO A 3 5.40 12.86 -25.73
C PRO A 3 4.04 13.58 -25.67
N ASN A 4 4.04 14.88 -25.96
CA ASN A 4 2.86 15.73 -26.00
C ASN A 4 1.92 15.36 -27.17
N GLU A 5 2.46 14.99 -28.33
CA GLU A 5 1.68 14.57 -29.51
C GLU A 5 0.98 13.24 -29.27
N VAL A 6 1.64 12.32 -28.57
CA VAL A 6 1.06 11.01 -28.23
C VAL A 6 -0.10 11.18 -27.25
N THR A 7 0.09 11.99 -26.20
CA THR A 7 -0.97 12.31 -25.23
C THR A 7 -2.17 12.95 -25.93
N ALA A 8 -1.92 13.93 -26.78
CA ALA A 8 -2.94 14.64 -27.55
C ALA A 8 -3.75 13.70 -28.47
N ALA A 9 -3.06 12.82 -29.18
CA ALA A 9 -3.69 11.83 -30.06
C ALA A 9 -4.57 10.84 -29.26
N ARG A 10 -4.13 10.43 -28.07
CA ARG A 10 -4.89 9.49 -27.21
C ARG A 10 -6.13 10.14 -26.61
N ILE A 11 -6.07 11.40 -26.18
CA ILE A 11 -7.25 12.15 -25.72
C ILE A 11 -8.29 12.23 -26.85
N LYS A 12 -7.86 12.60 -28.06
CA LYS A 12 -8.73 12.68 -29.23
C LYS A 12 -9.36 11.33 -29.57
N LEU A 13 -8.57 10.26 -29.55
CA LEU A 13 -9.03 8.90 -29.81
C LEU A 13 -10.09 8.45 -28.79
N LEU A 14 -9.85 8.68 -27.50
CA LEU A 14 -10.78 8.30 -26.42
C LEU A 14 -12.09 9.08 -26.52
N ARG A 15 -12.04 10.39 -26.79
CA ARG A 15 -13.23 11.20 -27.03
C ARG A 15 -14.03 10.68 -28.23
N SER A 16 -13.36 10.44 -29.36
CA SER A 16 -14.01 9.91 -30.56
C SER A 16 -14.58 8.50 -30.34
N GLY A 17 -13.94 7.68 -29.48
CA GLY A 17 -14.46 6.37 -29.08
C GLY A 17 -15.77 6.43 -28.30
N LEU A 18 -16.05 7.54 -27.62
CA LEU A 18 -17.33 7.82 -26.96
C LEU A 18 -18.36 8.49 -27.89
N GLY A 19 -18.00 8.77 -29.15
CA GLY A 19 -18.87 9.45 -30.12
C GLY A 19 -19.11 10.93 -29.84
N LEU A 20 -18.35 11.55 -28.95
CA LEU A 20 -18.55 12.94 -28.52
C LEU A 20 -17.79 13.92 -29.42
N ASN A 21 -18.40 15.07 -29.73
CA ASN A 21 -17.66 16.20 -30.30
C ASN A 21 -16.88 16.97 -29.20
N GLN A 22 -16.00 17.90 -29.58
CA GLN A 22 -15.14 18.62 -28.62
C GLN A 22 -15.94 19.46 -27.61
N GLN A 23 -17.08 20.03 -28.02
CA GLN A 23 -17.95 20.83 -27.15
C GLN A 23 -18.73 19.93 -26.18
N GLU A 24 -19.26 18.82 -26.65
CA GLU A 24 -19.97 17.83 -25.83
C GLU A 24 -19.05 17.21 -24.79
N PHE A 25 -17.81 16.86 -25.17
CA PHE A 25 -16.81 16.38 -24.23
C PHE A 25 -16.49 17.42 -23.17
N ALA A 26 -16.34 18.69 -23.55
CA ALA A 26 -16.08 19.76 -22.60
C ALA A 26 -17.21 19.91 -21.57
N ASN A 27 -18.47 19.82 -22.03
CA ASN A 27 -19.66 19.88 -21.19
C ASN A 27 -19.69 18.69 -20.21
N GLN A 28 -19.62 17.46 -20.72
CA GLN A 28 -19.71 16.24 -19.90
C GLN A 28 -18.54 16.11 -18.93
N PHE A 29 -17.34 16.46 -19.37
CA PHE A 29 -16.16 16.38 -18.52
C PHE A 29 -16.20 17.41 -17.39
N SER A 30 -16.67 18.64 -17.66
CA SER A 30 -16.88 19.67 -16.63
C SER A 30 -17.92 19.27 -15.59
N GLU A 31 -19.02 18.62 -16.03
CA GLU A 31 -20.04 18.07 -15.13
C GLU A 31 -19.46 16.96 -14.25
N PHE A 32 -18.70 16.03 -14.85
CA PHE A 32 -18.08 14.92 -14.12
C PHE A 32 -17.14 15.38 -12.99
N ILE A 33 -16.38 16.45 -13.21
CA ILE A 33 -15.45 17.01 -12.22
C ILE A 33 -16.09 18.06 -11.31
N ASN A 34 -17.41 18.26 -11.38
CA ASN A 34 -18.18 19.23 -10.60
C ASN A 34 -17.59 20.65 -10.65
N ARG A 35 -17.19 21.11 -11.85
CA ARG A 35 -16.70 22.49 -12.01
C ARG A 35 -17.84 23.48 -12.16
N THR A 36 -17.66 24.65 -11.56
CA THR A 36 -18.57 25.79 -11.68
C THR A 36 -18.63 26.34 -13.10
N GLU A 37 -17.52 26.25 -13.84
CA GLU A 37 -17.41 26.72 -15.22
C GLU A 37 -17.10 25.58 -16.18
N THR A 38 -17.81 25.58 -17.31
CA THR A 38 -17.60 24.62 -18.39
C THR A 38 -16.30 24.93 -19.14
N LEU A 39 -15.53 23.89 -19.45
CA LEU A 39 -14.34 24.05 -20.28
C LEU A 39 -14.72 24.55 -21.67
N SER A 40 -13.90 25.43 -22.24
CA SER A 40 -14.12 25.89 -23.61
C SER A 40 -13.66 24.84 -24.62
N MET A 41 -14.33 24.77 -25.76
CA MET A 41 -13.91 23.94 -26.91
C MET A 41 -12.44 24.21 -27.31
N MET A 42 -12.01 25.48 -27.24
CA MET A 42 -10.63 25.87 -27.51
C MET A 42 -9.63 25.18 -26.57
N THR A 43 -10.01 24.99 -25.30
CA THR A 43 -9.16 24.30 -24.32
C THR A 43 -8.97 22.84 -24.69
N ILE A 44 -10.06 22.15 -25.06
CA ILE A 44 -10.02 20.76 -25.53
C ILE A 44 -9.19 20.65 -26.81
N SER A 45 -9.38 21.56 -27.77
CA SER A 45 -8.63 21.57 -29.04
C SER A 45 -7.12 21.76 -28.80
N ASN A 46 -6.73 22.63 -27.88
CA ASN A 46 -5.33 22.82 -27.52
C ASN A 46 -4.70 21.55 -26.91
N TRP A 47 -5.48 20.79 -26.12
CA TRP A 47 -5.04 19.50 -25.58
C TRP A 47 -4.93 18.42 -26.65
N GLU A 48 -5.90 18.33 -27.56
CA GLU A 48 -5.94 17.32 -28.63
C GLU A 48 -4.97 17.58 -29.79
N THR A 49 -4.45 18.80 -29.90
CA THR A 49 -3.42 19.17 -30.88
C THR A 49 -2.01 19.15 -30.30
N GLY A 50 -1.87 18.94 -28.99
CA GLY A 50 -0.58 18.95 -28.30
C GLY A 50 0.05 20.35 -28.16
N ARG A 51 -0.66 21.41 -28.54
CA ARG A 51 -0.22 22.81 -28.37
C ARG A 51 -0.07 23.19 -26.90
N LYS A 52 -0.93 22.62 -26.04
CA LYS A 52 -0.88 22.77 -24.59
C LYS A 52 -1.21 21.43 -23.95
N LEU A 53 -0.45 21.02 -22.94
CA LEU A 53 -0.79 19.83 -22.16
C LEU A 53 -1.90 20.15 -21.14
N PRO A 54 -2.80 19.19 -20.85
CA PRO A 54 -3.68 19.30 -19.70
C PRO A 54 -2.86 19.33 -18.40
N PRO A 55 -3.26 20.12 -17.39
CA PRO A 55 -2.65 20.07 -16.06
C PRO A 55 -2.70 18.65 -15.45
N THR A 56 -1.78 18.33 -14.56
CA THR A 56 -1.70 17.01 -13.90
C THR A 56 -3.04 16.60 -13.26
N ASP A 57 -3.70 17.50 -12.55
CA ASP A 57 -5.01 17.22 -11.95
C ASP A 57 -6.06 16.87 -13.01
N THR A 58 -6.02 17.57 -14.15
CA THR A 58 -6.92 17.30 -15.29
C THR A 58 -6.63 15.93 -15.91
N ILE A 59 -5.37 15.54 -16.01
CA ILE A 59 -4.96 14.20 -16.50
C ILE A 59 -5.53 13.11 -15.60
N ILE A 60 -5.44 13.28 -14.27
CA ILE A 60 -6.01 12.33 -13.29
C ILE A 60 -7.53 12.20 -13.49
N TRP A 61 -8.22 13.31 -13.66
CA TRP A 61 -9.66 13.31 -13.92
C TRP A 61 -10.02 12.69 -15.27
N MET A 62 -9.24 12.94 -16.31
CA MET A 62 -9.42 12.30 -17.62
C MET A 62 -9.22 10.78 -17.54
N CYS A 63 -8.23 10.31 -16.79
CA CYS A 63 -8.04 8.87 -16.56
C CYS A 63 -9.27 8.23 -15.93
N LYS A 64 -9.89 8.91 -14.95
CA LYS A 64 -11.15 8.44 -14.33
C LYS A 64 -12.33 8.51 -15.30
N PHE A 65 -12.47 9.61 -16.04
CA PHE A 65 -13.58 9.83 -16.98
C PHE A 65 -13.58 8.80 -18.11
N PHE A 66 -12.41 8.56 -18.73
CA PHE A 66 -12.26 7.59 -19.81
C PHE A 66 -12.03 6.16 -19.30
N ASN A 67 -11.88 5.98 -17.98
CA ASN A 67 -11.53 4.72 -17.33
C ASN A 67 -10.28 4.08 -17.97
N VAL A 68 -9.18 4.85 -18.06
CA VAL A 68 -7.88 4.42 -18.60
C VAL A 68 -6.76 4.71 -17.60
N SER A 69 -5.59 4.10 -17.77
CA SER A 69 -4.42 4.41 -16.94
C SER A 69 -3.75 5.72 -17.37
N ALA A 70 -3.04 6.38 -16.43
CA ALA A 70 -2.21 7.54 -16.76
C ALA A 70 -1.08 7.17 -17.71
N ASP A 71 -0.49 5.98 -17.56
CA ASP A 71 0.55 5.46 -18.46
C ASP A 71 0.02 5.31 -19.89
N TYR A 72 -1.22 4.85 -20.04
CA TYR A 72 -1.89 4.89 -21.33
C TYR A 72 -2.26 6.30 -21.76
N LEU A 73 -2.69 7.21 -20.90
CA LEU A 73 -3.02 8.55 -21.39
C LEU A 73 -1.77 9.30 -21.89
N LEU A 74 -0.62 9.09 -21.22
CA LEU A 74 0.64 9.82 -21.41
C LEU A 74 1.59 9.24 -22.47
N GLY A 75 1.26 8.11 -23.10
CA GLY A 75 2.16 7.51 -24.09
C GLY A 75 3.12 6.45 -23.56
N LEU A 76 3.10 6.14 -22.25
CA LEU A 76 4.07 5.26 -21.59
C LEU A 76 3.74 3.77 -21.72
N SER A 77 2.46 3.43 -21.95
CA SER A 77 2.00 2.06 -22.21
C SER A 77 1.13 2.00 -23.46
N SER A 78 1.13 0.88 -24.19
CA SER A 78 0.19 0.62 -25.29
C SER A 78 -1.14 0.04 -24.82
N GLU A 79 -1.25 -0.37 -23.55
CA GLU A 79 -2.43 -1.01 -23.00
C GLU A 79 -3.39 0.02 -22.41
N ASN A 80 -4.60 0.09 -22.98
CA ASN A 80 -5.65 1.06 -22.64
C ASN A 80 -6.25 0.82 -21.25
N ALA A 81 -5.91 -0.30 -20.62
CA ALA A 81 -6.48 -0.69 -19.36
C ALA A 81 -6.11 0.35 -18.28
N PRO A 82 -7.06 0.76 -17.42
CA PRO A 82 -6.69 1.27 -16.11
C PRO A 82 -5.77 0.22 -15.48
N SER A 83 -4.77 0.64 -14.70
CA SER A 83 -3.71 -0.19 -14.10
C SER A 83 -4.25 -1.32 -13.18
N GLY A 84 -5.08 -2.21 -13.71
CA GLY A 84 -5.99 -3.07 -12.96
C GLY A 84 -7.09 -3.76 -13.79
N ALA A 85 -7.26 -3.48 -15.09
CA ALA A 85 -8.23 -4.20 -15.94
C ALA A 85 -7.55 -5.14 -16.94
N SER A 86 -6.84 -6.16 -16.45
CA SER A 86 -6.72 -7.41 -17.19
C SER A 86 -7.96 -8.27 -16.92
N LYS A 87 -8.50 -8.88 -17.97
CA LYS A 87 -9.79 -9.57 -18.00
C LYS A 87 -9.90 -10.67 -16.94
N SER A 88 -10.67 -10.43 -15.88
CA SER A 88 -11.43 -11.44 -15.15
C SER A 88 -12.48 -10.77 -14.28
N LYS A 89 -13.73 -11.18 -14.43
CA LYS A 89 -14.81 -10.86 -13.47
C LYS A 89 -14.40 -11.37 -12.09
N LYS A 90 -13.83 -10.51 -11.26
CA LYS A 90 -13.96 -10.59 -9.80
C LYS A 90 -14.27 -9.20 -9.30
N LYS A 91 -15.29 -9.13 -8.47
CA LYS A 91 -15.70 -7.98 -7.67
C LYS A 91 -14.47 -7.24 -7.16
N VAL A 92 -14.59 -5.92 -7.14
CA VAL A 92 -13.83 -5.06 -6.24
C VAL A 92 -14.10 -5.54 -4.81
N THR A 93 -13.25 -6.43 -4.31
CA THR A 93 -13.06 -6.74 -2.89
C THR A 93 -11.57 -6.96 -2.66
N SER A 94 -10.93 -5.86 -2.28
CA SER A 94 -9.88 -5.82 -1.28
C SER A 94 -8.50 -6.40 -1.57
N ILE A 95 -7.50 -5.61 -1.18
CA ILE A 95 -6.16 -6.09 -0.78
C ILE A 95 -6.26 -7.21 0.29
N ASP A 96 -7.40 -7.32 1.00
CA ASP A 96 -7.72 -8.38 1.98
C ASP A 96 -7.70 -9.81 1.40
N GLU A 97 -8.04 -10.03 0.12
CA GLU A 97 -8.14 -11.41 -0.42
C GLU A 97 -6.77 -12.10 -0.63
N GLN A 98 -5.66 -11.35 -0.64
CA GLN A 98 -4.31 -11.94 -0.79
C GLN A 98 -3.63 -12.25 0.55
N ILE A 99 -4.22 -11.84 1.67
CA ILE A 99 -3.64 -11.99 3.00
C ILE A 99 -4.12 -13.29 3.65
N GLU A 100 -5.40 -13.64 3.51
CA GLU A 100 -6.01 -14.83 4.12
C GLU A 100 -5.80 -16.07 3.24
N ILE A 101 -5.16 -17.11 3.80
CA ILE A 101 -4.94 -18.40 3.16
C ILE A 101 -6.20 -19.25 3.34
N PRO A 102 -6.92 -19.60 2.26
CA PRO A 102 -8.05 -20.50 2.36
C PRO A 102 -7.62 -21.87 2.89
N PHE A 103 -8.43 -22.50 3.74
CA PHE A 103 -8.08 -23.78 4.38
C PHE A 103 -7.70 -24.89 3.37
N ASN A 104 -8.36 -24.91 2.21
CA ASN A 104 -8.08 -25.87 1.13
C ASN A 104 -6.73 -25.63 0.41
N LYS A 105 -6.10 -24.47 0.59
CA LYS A 105 -4.78 -24.13 0.02
C LYS A 105 -3.64 -24.23 1.02
N LEU A 106 -3.91 -24.62 2.27
CA LEU A 106 -2.88 -24.75 3.31
C LEU A 106 -1.75 -25.71 2.90
N GLN A 107 -2.04 -26.72 2.09
CA GLN A 107 -1.02 -27.67 1.61
C GLN A 107 0.13 -26.98 0.86
N ASP A 108 -0.16 -25.92 0.10
CA ASP A 108 0.84 -25.16 -0.67
C ASP A 108 1.81 -24.36 0.24
N TYR A 109 1.49 -24.29 1.54
CA TYR A 109 2.23 -23.59 2.57
C TYR A 109 2.89 -24.54 3.57
N ASP A 110 2.98 -25.84 3.27
CA ASP A 110 3.70 -26.79 4.13
C ASP A 110 5.16 -26.35 4.37
N GLY A 111 5.59 -26.40 5.63
CA GLY A 111 6.87 -25.90 6.10
C GLY A 111 7.02 -24.38 6.18
N LYS A 112 6.01 -23.59 5.79
CA LYS A 112 6.07 -22.12 5.77
C LYS A 112 5.49 -21.48 7.04
N PRO A 113 5.96 -20.28 7.41
CA PRO A 113 5.32 -19.50 8.47
C PRO A 113 3.92 -19.03 8.03
N VAL A 114 2.94 -19.22 8.91
CA VAL A 114 1.56 -18.75 8.76
C VAL A 114 1.14 -18.01 10.02
N PHE A 115 0.45 -16.89 9.84
CA PHE A 115 -0.15 -16.15 10.94
C PHE A 115 -1.53 -16.75 11.25
N ILE A 116 -1.81 -17.00 12.53
CA ILE A 116 -3.05 -17.65 12.96
C ILE A 116 -3.87 -16.73 13.86
N THR A 117 -5.17 -16.67 13.62
CA THR A 117 -6.12 -15.98 14.49
C THR A 117 -7.31 -16.88 14.82
N GLY A 118 -7.74 -16.85 16.09
CA GLY A 118 -8.89 -17.61 16.56
C GLY A 118 -10.20 -16.83 16.39
N PRO A 119 -11.34 -17.52 16.26
CA PRO A 119 -12.65 -16.87 16.24
C PRO A 119 -12.87 -16.11 17.55
N ASN A 120 -13.31 -14.85 17.46
CA ASN A 120 -13.63 -13.98 18.60
C ASN A 120 -12.53 -13.90 19.68
N GLY A 121 -11.25 -13.99 19.30
CA GLY A 121 -10.14 -13.88 20.26
C GLY A 121 -9.91 -15.13 21.13
N SER A 122 -10.53 -16.28 20.81
CA SER A 122 -10.32 -17.56 21.51
C SER A 122 -8.86 -18.02 21.53
N LEU A 123 -8.05 -17.48 20.63
CA LEU A 123 -6.61 -17.73 20.52
C LEU A 123 -5.91 -16.38 20.38
N LYS A 124 -4.84 -16.19 21.16
CA LYS A 124 -3.94 -15.04 21.00
C LYS A 124 -3.35 -15.05 19.58
N PRO A 125 -3.53 -13.98 18.78
CA PRO A 125 -2.95 -13.89 17.44
C PRO A 125 -1.44 -14.11 17.47
N GLN A 126 -0.92 -15.04 16.66
CA GLN A 126 0.50 -15.37 16.66
C GLN A 126 0.97 -16.00 15.35
N TRP A 127 2.29 -16.10 15.20
CA TRP A 127 2.94 -16.83 14.12
C TRP A 127 3.12 -18.30 14.48
N ALA A 128 2.96 -19.18 13.47
CA ALA A 128 3.24 -20.60 13.59
C ALA A 128 3.91 -21.13 12.31
N ILE A 129 4.70 -22.19 12.43
CA ILE A 129 5.16 -22.97 11.27
C ILE A 129 4.10 -24.01 10.95
N LEU A 130 3.65 -24.04 9.70
CA LEU A 130 2.70 -25.03 9.22
C LEU A 130 3.40 -26.36 8.93
N ASP A 131 3.05 -27.43 9.63
CA ASP A 131 3.39 -28.82 9.29
C ASP A 131 2.10 -29.50 8.83
N TYR A 132 1.81 -29.39 7.53
CA TYR A 132 0.61 -29.93 6.90
C TYR A 132 0.63 -31.46 6.90
N SER A 133 1.81 -32.06 6.71
CA SER A 133 2.03 -33.50 6.73
C SER A 133 1.57 -34.13 8.06
N LYS A 134 1.85 -33.48 9.19
CA LYS A 134 1.38 -33.91 10.52
C LYS A 134 0.07 -33.25 10.96
N LYS A 135 -0.51 -32.36 10.15
CA LYS A 135 -1.68 -31.54 10.47
C LYS A 135 -1.50 -30.75 11.78
N THR A 136 -0.29 -30.23 12.01
CA THR A 136 0.06 -29.45 13.21
C THR A 136 0.61 -28.07 12.85
N LEU A 137 0.36 -27.11 13.73
CA LEU A 137 0.95 -25.78 13.74
C LEU A 137 1.94 -25.71 14.90
N ILE A 138 3.19 -25.40 14.59
CA ILE A 138 4.25 -25.27 15.60
C ILE A 138 4.36 -23.78 15.95
N CYS A 139 3.84 -23.40 17.11
CA CYS A 139 3.97 -22.05 17.66
C CYS A 139 5.22 -21.96 18.54
N HIS A 140 5.54 -20.77 19.06
CA HIS A 140 6.71 -20.56 19.92
C HIS A 140 6.60 -21.31 21.26
N ASP A 141 5.39 -21.35 21.84
CA ASP A 141 5.11 -21.86 23.18
C ASP A 141 4.34 -23.19 23.18
N MET A 142 3.71 -23.55 22.06
CA MET A 142 2.85 -24.73 21.96
C MET A 142 2.74 -25.30 20.56
N LYS A 143 2.16 -26.50 20.46
CA LYS A 143 1.73 -27.10 19.20
C LYS A 143 0.21 -27.11 19.15
N LEU A 144 -0.36 -26.70 18.03
CA LEU A 144 -1.80 -26.67 17.81
C LEU A 144 -2.17 -27.62 16.66
N ALA A 145 -3.37 -28.19 16.70
CA ALA A 145 -3.91 -28.95 15.58
C ALA A 145 -4.45 -28.01 14.50
N LEU A 146 -4.33 -28.40 13.22
CA LEU A 146 -4.98 -27.69 12.13
C LEU A 146 -6.50 -27.72 12.35
N SER A 147 -7.15 -26.56 12.24
CA SER A 147 -8.59 -26.43 12.41
C SER A 147 -9.17 -25.47 11.37
N PRO A 148 -10.29 -25.82 10.71
CA PRO A 148 -10.96 -24.91 9.78
C PRO A 148 -11.64 -23.72 10.47
N LYS A 149 -11.73 -23.74 11.81
CA LYS A 149 -12.23 -22.61 12.60
C LYS A 149 -11.20 -21.50 12.79
N LEU A 150 -9.92 -21.80 12.57
CA LEU A 150 -8.84 -20.82 12.62
C LEU A 150 -8.73 -20.13 11.27
N LYS A 151 -8.39 -18.84 11.30
CA LYS A 151 -7.99 -18.11 10.11
C LYS A 151 -6.48 -18.14 9.98
N TYR A 152 -6.02 -18.27 8.74
CA TYR A 152 -4.61 -18.38 8.39
C TYR A 152 -4.26 -17.23 7.46
N SER A 153 -3.11 -16.60 7.66
CA SER A 153 -2.68 -15.49 6.82
C SER A 153 -1.19 -15.54 6.52
N THR A 154 -0.78 -14.99 5.39
CA THR A 154 0.64 -14.87 5.02
C THR A 154 1.33 -13.70 5.70
N ILE A 155 0.56 -12.71 6.15
CA ILE A 155 1.01 -11.56 6.93
C ILE A 155 0.11 -11.36 8.15
N THR A 156 0.58 -10.56 9.11
CA THR A 156 -0.26 -10.07 10.20
C THR A 156 -1.39 -9.20 9.61
N PRO A 157 -2.66 -9.50 9.90
CA PRO A 157 -3.80 -8.71 9.42
C PRO A 157 -3.64 -7.21 9.76
N PRO A 158 -3.96 -6.29 8.82
CA PRO A 158 -3.81 -4.85 9.02
C PRO A 158 -4.53 -4.31 10.25
N GLU A 159 -5.65 -4.93 10.66
CA GLU A 159 -6.39 -4.51 11.85
C GLU A 159 -5.57 -4.74 13.13
N LEU A 160 -4.80 -5.83 13.18
CA LEU A 160 -3.90 -6.14 14.30
C LEU A 160 -2.63 -5.29 14.27
N ILE A 161 -2.13 -4.96 13.08
CA ILE A 161 -1.02 -3.99 12.91
C ILE A 161 -1.46 -2.62 13.43
N THR A 162 -2.67 -2.19 13.09
CA THR A 162 -3.22 -0.89 13.50
C THR A 162 -3.44 -0.85 15.02
N ILE A 163 -3.93 -1.94 15.64
CA ILE A 163 -4.07 -2.04 17.10
C ILE A 163 -2.71 -2.02 17.81
N GLN A 164 -1.69 -2.73 17.29
CA GLN A 164 -0.32 -2.60 17.80
C GLN A 164 0.22 -1.17 17.65
N SER A 165 -0.02 -0.54 16.50
CA SER A 165 0.35 0.86 16.24
C SER A 165 -0.41 1.87 17.11
N LEU A 166 -1.64 1.57 17.51
CA LEU A 166 -2.45 2.45 18.38
C LEU A 166 -2.12 2.24 19.86
N ALA A 167 -1.58 1.07 20.22
CA ALA A 167 -1.20 0.74 21.60
C ALA A 167 0.15 1.35 22.00
N HIS A 168 1.03 1.63 21.05
CA HIS A 168 2.33 2.24 21.31
C HIS A 168 2.26 3.77 21.21
N HIS A 169 2.72 4.45 22.26
CA HIS A 169 3.04 5.87 22.17
C HIS A 169 4.35 6.02 21.39
N TYR A 170 4.27 6.57 20.19
CA TYR A 170 5.45 6.88 19.38
C TYR A 170 6.01 8.24 19.75
N LEU A 171 7.34 8.34 19.72
CA LEU A 171 8.08 9.54 20.09
C LEU A 171 8.47 10.32 18.85
N GLY A 172 8.26 11.63 18.90
CA GLY A 172 8.76 12.55 17.87
C GLY A 172 10.27 12.74 17.98
N LEU A 173 10.88 13.25 16.91
CA LEU A 173 12.34 13.38 16.77
C LEU A 173 13.02 14.11 17.95
N GLU A 174 12.40 15.17 18.46
CA GLU A 174 12.92 15.97 19.56
C GLU A 174 13.03 15.17 20.87
N ASP A 175 12.11 14.26 21.12
CA ASP A 175 12.14 13.40 22.30
C ASP A 175 13.09 12.20 22.10
N VAL A 176 13.12 11.65 20.88
CA VAL A 176 14.09 10.64 20.45
C VAL A 176 15.53 11.11 20.71
N ARG A 177 15.89 12.33 20.32
CA ARG A 177 17.25 12.90 20.50
C ARG A 177 17.71 13.08 21.95
N LYS A 178 16.77 13.11 22.90
CA LYS A 178 17.05 13.24 24.34
C LYS A 178 17.32 11.89 25.00
N MET A 179 16.93 10.79 24.36
CA MET A 179 17.19 9.46 24.86
C MET A 179 18.60 9.00 24.52
N LYS A 180 19.10 8.05 25.31
CA LYS A 180 20.41 7.44 25.08
C LYS A 180 20.29 6.31 24.06
N ASP A 181 19.30 5.46 24.28
CA ASP A 181 18.99 4.28 23.49
C ASP A 181 17.48 4.26 23.22
N VAL A 182 17.08 3.83 22.04
CA VAL A 182 15.70 3.86 21.56
C VAL A 182 15.31 2.54 20.91
N PHE A 183 14.07 2.11 21.12
CA PHE A 183 13.52 0.95 20.43
C PHE A 183 12.80 1.41 19.15
N VAL A 184 13.28 0.93 18.02
CA VAL A 184 12.76 1.25 16.70
C VAL A 184 11.85 0.13 16.22
N GLU A 185 10.69 0.50 15.66
CA GLU A 185 9.79 -0.38 14.94
C GLU A 185 9.71 0.03 13.46
N SER A 186 9.94 -0.89 12.53
CA SER A 186 9.72 -0.62 11.11
C SER A 186 8.23 -0.55 10.75
N ILE A 187 7.87 0.40 9.90
CA ILE A 187 6.51 0.58 9.36
C ILE A 187 6.27 -0.34 8.14
N SER A 188 7.29 -1.08 7.67
CA SER A 188 7.18 -1.95 6.50
C SER A 188 6.05 -2.98 6.66
N PRO A 189 5.24 -3.25 5.61
CA PRO A 189 4.23 -4.31 5.64
C PRO A 189 4.85 -5.72 5.61
N ASP A 190 6.12 -5.86 5.20
CA ASP A 190 6.85 -7.13 5.15
C ASP A 190 7.36 -7.56 6.55
N PRO A 191 6.90 -8.70 7.09
CA PRO A 191 7.36 -9.23 8.39
C PRO A 191 8.86 -9.51 8.48
N PHE A 192 9.49 -9.94 7.38
CA PHE A 192 10.92 -10.24 7.36
C PHE A 192 11.74 -8.95 7.51
N LEU A 193 11.38 -7.91 6.75
CA LEU A 193 11.99 -6.58 6.89
C LEU A 193 11.74 -5.97 8.27
N ARG A 194 10.52 -6.11 8.83
CA ARG A 194 10.27 -5.69 10.21
C ARG A 194 11.18 -6.41 11.21
N GLY A 195 11.34 -7.72 11.07
CA GLY A 195 12.21 -8.51 11.94
C GLY A 195 13.70 -8.17 11.83
N GLN A 196 14.14 -7.66 10.67
CA GLN A 196 15.52 -7.18 10.51
C GLN A 196 15.73 -5.78 11.08
N VAL A 197 14.77 -4.89 10.87
CA VAL A 197 14.91 -3.45 11.16
C VAL A 197 14.49 -3.09 12.58
N SER A 198 13.44 -3.73 13.11
CA SER A 198 12.98 -3.42 14.45
C SER A 198 13.96 -3.93 15.51
N GLY A 199 14.24 -3.11 16.52
CA GLY A 199 15.20 -3.44 17.57
C GLY A 199 15.72 -2.23 18.32
N TRP A 200 16.73 -2.44 19.16
CA TRP A 200 17.39 -1.37 19.90
C TRP A 200 18.45 -0.67 19.07
N TYR A 201 18.44 0.65 19.12
CA TYR A 201 19.40 1.52 18.46
C TYR A 201 19.94 2.56 19.45
N HIS A 202 21.16 3.00 19.21
CA HIS A 202 21.76 4.15 19.86
C HIS A 202 22.06 5.23 18.83
N HIS A 203 22.27 6.46 19.29
CA HIS A 203 22.57 7.58 18.41
C HIS A 203 24.02 7.49 17.91
N THR A 204 24.26 7.89 16.66
CA THR A 204 25.61 8.14 16.18
C THR A 204 26.24 9.32 16.92
N PRO A 205 27.58 9.43 16.99
CA PRO A 205 28.26 10.52 17.72
C PRO A 205 27.87 11.93 17.23
N ASP A 206 27.60 12.06 15.94
CA ASP A 206 27.16 13.28 15.26
C ASP A 206 25.64 13.53 15.37
N LYS A 207 24.89 12.59 15.98
CA LYS A 207 23.43 12.64 16.16
C LYS A 207 22.65 12.92 14.87
N THR A 208 23.03 12.29 13.77
CA THR A 208 22.29 12.34 12.50
C THR A 208 21.49 11.07 12.25
N CYS A 209 21.94 9.95 12.82
CA CYS A 209 21.38 8.62 12.60
C CYS A 209 21.23 7.85 13.91
N LEU A 210 20.46 6.77 13.83
CA LEU A 210 20.37 5.68 14.78
C LEU A 210 21.18 4.50 14.25
N VAL A 211 21.96 3.82 15.09
CA VAL A 211 22.72 2.63 14.71
C VAL A 211 22.48 1.49 15.70
N ASN A 212 22.31 0.27 15.20
CA ASN A 212 22.16 -0.92 16.04
C ASN A 212 23.48 -1.69 16.17
N GLU A 213 23.49 -2.74 17.01
CA GLU A 213 24.68 -3.58 17.24
C GLU A 213 25.17 -4.32 16.00
N LYS A 214 24.32 -4.49 14.98
CA LYS A 214 24.67 -5.11 13.69
C LYS A 214 25.27 -4.11 12.70
N GLY A 215 25.45 -2.85 13.10
CA GLY A 215 25.97 -1.77 12.25
C GLY A 215 24.96 -1.19 11.26
N MET A 216 23.67 -1.52 11.39
CA MET A 216 22.63 -0.94 10.53
C MET A 216 22.30 0.48 11.00
N THR A 217 22.36 1.43 10.06
CA THR A 217 22.15 2.85 10.32
C THR A 217 20.83 3.33 9.72
N LEU A 218 20.02 4.02 10.53
CA LEU A 218 18.77 4.65 10.13
C LEU A 218 18.87 6.16 10.29
N SER A 219 18.70 6.89 9.20
CA SER A 219 18.63 8.36 9.22
C SER A 219 17.37 8.82 9.95
N TYR A 220 17.49 9.90 10.72
CA TYR A 220 16.33 10.56 11.34
C TYR A 220 15.26 11.01 10.33
N GLU A 221 15.62 11.24 9.07
CA GLU A 221 14.65 11.53 8.00
C GLU A 221 13.68 10.37 7.74
N GLY A 222 14.08 9.14 8.11
CA GLY A 222 13.23 7.97 8.02
C GLY A 222 12.23 7.83 9.18
N LEU A 223 12.31 8.67 10.21
CA LEU A 223 11.36 8.67 11.32
C LEU A 223 9.96 9.05 10.82
N ASP A 224 8.95 8.28 11.22
CA ASP A 224 7.55 8.36 10.76
C ASP A 224 7.30 8.04 9.28
N VAL A 225 8.36 7.81 8.49
CA VAL A 225 8.27 7.41 7.08
C VAL A 225 8.55 5.92 6.90
N ALA A 226 9.66 5.44 7.44
CA ALA A 226 10.12 4.05 7.31
C ALA A 226 10.09 3.29 8.65
N TYR A 227 10.22 4.02 9.76
CA TYR A 227 10.22 3.46 11.10
C TYR A 227 9.66 4.45 12.13
N ARG A 228 9.27 3.94 13.30
CA ARG A 228 8.84 4.74 14.46
C ARG A 228 9.66 4.35 15.68
N VAL A 229 9.72 5.24 16.66
CA VAL A 229 10.39 4.98 17.94
C VAL A 229 9.34 4.84 19.04
N VAL A 230 9.39 3.72 19.78
CA VAL A 230 8.44 3.39 20.83
C VAL A 230 8.85 4.01 22.17
N ASP A 231 7.90 4.64 22.87
CA ASP A 231 8.07 5.07 24.26
C ASP A 231 8.04 3.86 25.21
N THR A 232 9.22 3.35 25.52
CA THR A 232 9.39 2.20 26.42
C THR A 232 9.08 2.53 27.88
N LYS A 233 9.01 3.82 28.26
CA LYS A 233 8.66 4.23 29.64
C LYS A 233 7.16 4.22 29.90
N LYS A 234 6.33 4.43 28.87
CA LYS A 234 4.85 4.37 29.00
C LYS A 234 4.25 3.01 28.68
N SER A 235 4.98 2.14 27.98
CA SER A 235 4.51 0.79 27.64
C SER A 235 4.44 -0.15 28.86
N SER A 236 5.06 0.20 30.00
CA SER A 236 5.04 -0.60 31.25
C SER A 236 3.77 -0.42 32.13
N LYS A 237 2.73 0.27 31.65
CA LYS A 237 1.43 0.36 32.34
C LYS A 237 0.32 -0.24 31.48
N LYS A 238 0.33 -1.57 31.29
CA LYS A 238 -0.89 -2.35 31.07
C LYS A 238 -0.64 -3.85 31.22
#